data_AF-A0A4C1SU14-F1
#
_entry.id   AF-A0A4C1SU14-F1
#
_cell.length_a   1.000
_cell.length_b   1.000
_cell.length_c   1.000
_cell.angle_alpha   90.00
_cell.angle_beta   90.00
_cell.angle_gamma   90.00
#
_symmetry.space_group_name_H-M   'P 1'
#
loop_
_entity.id
_entity.type
_entity.pdbx_description
1 polymer ?
#
loop_
_entity_poly.entity_id
_entity_poly.type
_entity_poly.pdbx_seq_one_letter_code
_entity_poly.pdbx_strand_id
1 'polypeptide(L)' 'RNRIRVMDDKRLCARINELADKDDSLSIVTRVQRDVAIDKQYSNTEENRIDKQMPIITSTLIRKLELKKLSKKNQKQSPA' A
#
# COMPACT_ATOMS: atom_id res chain seq x y z
N ARG A 1 18.64 -16.25 9.58
CA ARG A 1 17.51 -16.31 8.62
C ARG A 1 17.00 -14.88 8.41
N ASN A 2 17.45 -14.20 7.36
CA ASN A 2 17.01 -12.83 7.07
C ASN A 2 15.61 -12.88 6.47
N ARG A 3 14.58 -12.67 7.31
CA ARG A 3 13.25 -12.33 6.81
C ARG A 3 13.35 -10.90 6.26
N ILE A 4 13.44 -10.77 4.94
CA ILE A 4 13.15 -9.51 4.26
C ILE A 4 11.74 -9.14 4.73
N ARG A 5 11.62 -8.07 5.51
CA ARG A 5 10.32 -7.51 5.89
C ARG A 5 9.77 -6.87 4.61
N VAL A 6 9.02 -7.67 3.86
CA VAL A 6 8.13 -7.19 2.80
C VAL A 6 7.27 -6.11 3.44
N MET A 7 7.01 -5.04 2.69
CA MET A 7 6.19 -3.91 3.11
C MET A 7 5.00 -4.39 3.94
N ASP A 8 4.70 -3.72 5.06
CA ASP A 8 3.72 -4.20 6.04
C ASP A 8 2.34 -4.39 5.38
N ASP A 9 2.06 -5.59 4.85
CA ASP A 9 0.96 -5.90 3.92
C ASP A 9 -0.39 -5.44 4.48
N LYS A 10 -0.52 -5.51 5.81
CA LYS A 10 -1.69 -5.07 6.56
C LYS A 10 -1.99 -3.57 6.36
N ARG A 11 -0.97 -2.72 6.36
CA ARG A 11 -1.14 -1.26 6.18
C ARG A 11 -1.54 -0.93 4.76
N LEU A 12 -0.94 -1.61 3.79
CA LEU A 12 -1.31 -1.46 2.39
C LEU A 12 -2.77 -1.84 2.16
N CYS A 13 -3.18 -3.03 2.63
CA CYS A 13 -4.55 -3.48 2.50
C CYS A 13 -5.54 -2.52 3.19
N ALA A 14 -5.21 -2.03 4.39
CA ALA A 14 -6.05 -1.07 5.09
C ALA A 14 -6.25 0.22 4.27
N ARG A 15 -5.18 0.80 3.73
CA ARG A 15 -5.25 2.03 2.93
C ARG A 15 -5.94 1.83 1.58
N ILE A 16 -5.71 0.70 0.92
CA ILE A 16 -6.43 0.37 -0.33
C ILE A 16 -7.94 0.29 -0.04
N ASN A 17 -8.36 -0.43 1.00
CA ASN A 17 -9.78 -0.57 1.32
C ASN A 17 -10.45 0.78 1.67
N GLU A 18 -9.73 1.66 2.34
CA GLU A 18 -10.22 2.98 2.74
C GLU A 18 -10.31 3.97 1.56
N LEU A 19 -9.36 3.91 0.62
CA LEU A 19 -9.08 4.97 -0.35
C LEU A 19 -9.21 4.57 -1.81
N ALA A 20 -9.43 3.30 -2.14
CA ALA A 20 -9.52 2.83 -3.53
C ALA A 20 -10.55 3.62 -4.37
N ASP A 21 -11.66 4.00 -3.76
CA ASP A 21 -12.73 4.76 -4.42
C ASP A 21 -12.50 6.29 -4.41
N LYS A 22 -11.42 6.79 -3.78
CA LYS A 22 -11.17 8.23 -3.53
C LYS A 22 -9.86 8.75 -4.14
N ASP A 23 -8.81 7.94 -4.11
CA ASP A 23 -7.44 8.33 -4.48
C ASP A 23 -6.88 7.43 -5.59
N ASP A 24 -5.87 7.93 -6.31
CA ASP A 24 -5.08 7.11 -7.24
C ASP A 24 -4.07 6.22 -6.49
N SER A 25 -3.63 5.15 -7.15
CA SER A 25 -2.76 4.13 -6.54
C SER A 25 -1.45 4.69 -6.00
N LEU A 26 -0.82 5.67 -6.67
CA LEU A 26 0.44 6.25 -6.20
C LEU A 26 0.21 7.04 -4.91
N SER A 27 -0.84 7.86 -4.87
CA SER A 27 -1.25 8.59 -3.67
C SER A 27 -1.53 7.64 -2.49
N ILE A 28 -2.20 6.51 -2.72
CA ILE A 28 -2.45 5.50 -1.69
C ILE A 28 -1.13 4.94 -1.14
N VAL A 29 -0.19 4.54 -1.99
CA VAL A 29 1.08 3.94 -1.52
C VAL A 29 1.97 5.00 -0.85
N THR A 30 1.94 6.27 -1.26
CA THR A 30 2.63 7.36 -0.55
C THR A 30 2.10 7.55 0.88
N ARG A 31 0.79 7.39 1.10
CA ARG A 31 0.24 7.40 2.47
C ARG A 31 0.76 6.21 3.29
N VAL A 32 0.88 5.03 2.69
CA VAL A 32 1.47 3.84 3.34
C VAL A 32 2.94 4.08 3.70
N GLN A 33 3.72 4.69 2.80
CA GLN A 33 5.10 5.08 3.10
C GLN A 33 5.17 5.99 4.32
N ARG A 34 4.29 6.99 4.40
CA ARG A 34 4.21 7.89 5.57
C ARG A 34 3.87 7.13 6.84
N ASP A 35 2.86 6.25 6.80
CA ASP A 35 2.44 5.46 7.97
C ASP A 35 3.59 4.59 8.50
N VAL A 36 4.35 3.94 7.60
CA VAL A 36 5.51 3.12 7.98
C VAL A 36 6.66 4.00 8.50
N ALA A 37 6.88 5.17 7.89
CA ALA A 37 7.95 6.08 8.28
C ALA A 37 7.74 6.72 9.64
N ILE A 38 6.49 6.97 10.08
CA ILE A 38 6.22 7.53 11.41
C ILE A 38 6.23 6.45 12.49
N ASP A 39 5.93 5.20 12.14
CA ASP A 39 5.91 4.11 13.10
C ASP A 39 7.30 3.84 13.69
N LYS A 40 7.32 3.62 15.00
CA LYS A 40 8.52 3.31 15.76
C LYS A 40 8.34 1.91 16.30
N GLN A 41 9.00 0.94 15.66
CA GLN A 41 9.03 -0.40 16.24
C GLN A 41 10.11 -0.43 17.31
N TYR A 42 9.67 -0.63 18.54
CA TYR A 42 10.56 -0.93 19.66
C TYR A 42 11.00 -2.39 19.54
N SER A 43 12.31 -2.63 19.44
CA SER A 43 12.86 -3.98 19.48
C SER A 43 13.11 -4.38 20.94
N ASN A 44 12.68 -5.60 21.33
CA ASN A 44 12.77 -6.10 22.71
C ASN A 44 14.16 -6.66 23.08
N THR A 45 15.21 -6.34 22.33
CA THR A 45 16.56 -6.88 22.53
C THR A 45 17.52 -5.78 22.97
N GLU A 46 17.68 -5.66 24.30
CA GLU A 46 18.82 -5.15 25.12
C GLU A 46 19.55 -3.85 24.76
N GLU A 47 19.35 -3.27 23.59
CA GLU A 47 19.68 -1.88 23.26
C GLU A 47 18.42 -1.27 22.67
N ASN A 48 17.94 -0.16 23.23
CA ASN A 48 16.76 0.59 22.79
C ASN A 48 16.92 1.17 21.36
N ARG A 49 17.17 0.32 20.37
CA ARG A 49 17.28 0.68 18.96
C ARG A 49 15.87 0.78 18.40
N ILE A 50 15.49 2.02 18.10
CA ILE A 50 14.30 2.32 17.32
C ILE A 50 14.62 2.01 15.86
N ASP A 51 14.16 0.86 15.39
CA ASP A 51 14.30 0.49 13.99
C ASP A 51 13.27 1.26 13.14
N LYS A 52 13.77 2.08 12.21
CA LYS A 52 12.94 2.80 11.24
C LYS A 52 12.91 2.04 9.93
N GLN A 53 11.77 2.06 9.26
CA GLN A 53 11.59 1.46 7.93
C GLN A 53 11.02 2.50 6.96
N MET A 54 11.37 2.38 5.68
CA MET A 54 10.82 3.18 4.60
C MET A 54 10.54 2.28 3.39
N PRO A 55 9.28 2.14 2.97
CA PRO A 55 8.93 1.46 1.73
C PRO A 55 9.42 2.24 0.51
N ILE A 56 9.78 1.52 -0.57
CA ILE A 56 10.19 2.11 -1.85
C ILE A 56 9.09 1.83 -2.89
N ILE A 57 8.80 2.84 -3.72
CA ILE A 57 7.88 2.72 -4.85
C ILE A 57 8.66 3.00 -6.13
N THR A 58 8.53 2.11 -7.11
CA THR A 58 9.01 2.33 -8.47
C THR A 58 7.80 2.29 -9.40
N SER A 59 7.59 3.35 -10.18
CA SER A 59 6.47 3.46 -11.10
C SER A 59 6.95 3.89 -12.48
N THR A 60 6.42 3.22 -13.50
CA THR A 60 6.53 3.59 -14.91
C THR A 60 5.18 4.03 -15.48
N LEU A 61 4.18 4.25 -14.61
CA LEU A 61 2.85 4.68 -15.01
C LEU A 61 2.90 6.09 -15.60
N ILE A 62 2.36 6.23 -16.81
CA ILE A 62 2.26 7.51 -17.52
C ILE A 62 0.97 8.28 -17.21
N ARG A 63 0.04 7.66 -16.46
CA ARG A 63 -1.27 8.22 -16.10
C ARG A 63 -1.64 7.78 -14.68
N LYS A 64 -2.56 8.51 -14.05
CA LYS A 64 -3.15 8.12 -12.77
C LYS A 64 -3.91 6.80 -12.92
N LEU A 65 -3.67 5.89 -11.99
CA LEU A 65 -4.37 4.61 -11.89
C LEU A 65 -5.38 4.70 -10.74
N GLU A 66 -6.66 4.75 -11.07
CA GLU A 66 -7.75 4.78 -10.09
C GLU A 66 -8.29 3.36 -9.88
N LEU A 67 -8.56 2.99 -8.62
CA LEU A 67 -9.05 1.66 -8.26
C LEU A 67 -10.58 1.66 -8.14
N LYS A 68 -11.26 1.91 -9.25
CA LYS A 68 -12.73 1.93 -9.27
C LYS A 68 -13.33 0.53 -9.24
N LYS A 69 -14.28 0.28 -8.36
CA LYS A 69 -15.11 -0.94 -8.42
C LYS A 69 -15.87 -1.00 -9.74
N LEU A 70 -15.81 -2.15 -10.40
CA LEU A 70 -16.56 -2.38 -11.63
C LEU A 70 -18.06 -2.35 -11.31
N SER A 71 -18.78 -1.32 -11.78
CA SER A 71 -20.24 -1.33 -11.69
C SER A 71 -20.79 -2.42 -12.62
N LYS A 72 -21.73 -3.24 -12.13
CA LYS A 72 -22.35 -4.36 -12.88
C LYS A 72 -23.00 -3.94 -14.21
N LYS A 73 -23.09 -2.64 -14.52
CA LYS A 73 -23.63 -2.11 -15.78
C LYS A 73 -22.73 -2.34 -17.00
N ASN A 74 -21.47 -2.75 -16.81
CA ASN A 74 -20.53 -2.98 -17.91
C ASN A 74 -20.41 -4.46 -18.35
N GLN A 75 -21.22 -5.37 -17.79
CA GLN A 75 -21.34 -6.72 -18.34
C GLN A 75 -22.24 -6.70 -19.58
N LYS A 76 -21.74 -6.20 -20.70
CA LYS A 76 -22.23 -6.70 -21.99
C LYS A 76 -21.76 -8.15 -22.08
N GLN A 77 -22.70 -9.07 -21.89
CA GLN A 77 -22.53 -10.50 -22.15
C GLN A 77 -21.81 -10.66 -23.49
N SER A 78 -20.64 -11.30 -23.48
CA SER A 78 -20.11 -11.87 -24.71
C SER A 78 -21.04 -13.00 -25.13
N PRO A 79 -21.50 -13.06 -26.39
CA PRO A 79 -22.21 -14.23 -26.89
C PRO A 79 -21.28 -15.44 -26.77
N ALA A 80 -21.89 -16.59 -26.42
CA ALA A 80 -21.26 -17.88 -26.25
C ALA A 80 -20.60 -18.39 -27.54
#